data_AF-A0A210VZH3-F1
#
_entry.id   AF-A0A210VZH3-F1
#
_cell.length_a   1.000
_cell.length_b   1.000
_cell.length_c   1.000
_cell.angle_alpha   90.00
_cell.angle_beta   90.00
_cell.angle_gamma   90.00
#
_symmetry.space_group_name_H-M   'P 1'
#
loop_
_entity.id
_entity.type
_entity.pdbx_description
1 polymer ?
#
loop_
_entity_poly.entity_id
_entity_poly.type
_entity_poly.pdbx_seq_one_letter_code
_entity_poly.pdbx_strand_id
1 'polypeptide(L)'
;MAAFLAASAVLYVPNGVSAAENDALSASLAAFGDAAAARRLEDQIADLVKKRNQAGMTKLVGQIAQNDGAFMEKMDSLTQAKNRVPDPEMARIAMTLGPCHHAGFLLRKVAFALADGQAKPIIRNGVIMIDGTHMDDMYAEQMSRCERLAKQPMRKIKIGSMCSVNGSGCDEDPDMD
;
A
#
# COMPACT_ATOMS: atom_id res chain seq x y z
N MET A 1 23.08 2.02 -64.13
CA MET A 1 22.99 1.52 -62.75
C MET A 1 23.46 2.61 -61.81
N ALA A 2 22.57 3.14 -60.98
CA ALA A 2 22.91 3.96 -59.81
C ALA A 2 21.86 3.68 -58.74
N ALA A 3 22.29 3.12 -57.62
CA ALA A 3 21.45 2.63 -56.54
C ALA A 3 20.98 3.79 -55.65
N PHE A 4 19.66 3.84 -55.39
CA PHE A 4 19.08 4.73 -54.38
C PHE A 4 19.34 4.14 -52.99
N LEU A 5 20.11 4.85 -52.17
CA LEU A 5 20.23 4.60 -50.74
C LEU A 5 18.95 5.11 -50.05
N ALA A 6 18.08 4.18 -49.64
CA ALA A 6 16.96 4.49 -48.76
C ALA A 6 17.47 4.55 -47.31
N ALA A 7 17.57 5.75 -46.75
CA ALA A 7 17.79 5.97 -45.33
C ALA A 7 16.48 5.68 -44.58
N SER A 8 16.38 4.51 -43.96
CA SER A 8 15.28 4.19 -43.04
C SER A 8 15.44 5.00 -41.76
N ALA A 9 14.70 6.10 -41.67
CA ALA A 9 14.49 6.80 -40.41
C ALA A 9 13.64 5.89 -39.50
N VAL A 10 14.27 5.26 -38.51
CA VAL A 10 13.56 4.62 -37.41
C VAL A 10 12.89 5.73 -36.61
N LEU A 11 11.58 5.90 -36.83
CA LEU A 11 10.76 6.75 -36.00
C LEU A 11 10.71 6.14 -34.60
N TYR A 12 11.44 6.75 -33.67
CA TYR A 12 11.29 6.49 -32.24
C TYR A 12 9.92 7.03 -31.84
N VAL A 13 8.91 6.17 -31.84
CA VAL A 13 7.62 6.47 -31.21
C VAL A 13 7.88 6.43 -29.71
N PRO A 14 7.81 7.54 -28.97
CA PRO A 14 7.78 7.44 -27.52
C PRO A 14 6.56 6.57 -27.20
N ASN A 15 6.79 5.44 -26.51
CA ASN A 15 5.72 4.62 -25.96
C ASN A 15 4.97 5.48 -24.95
N GLY A 16 4.02 6.28 -25.43
CA GLY A 16 3.11 7.01 -24.60
C GLY A 16 2.26 5.99 -23.86
N VAL A 17 2.20 6.12 -22.54
CA VAL A 17 1.26 5.36 -21.69
C VAL A 17 -0.13 5.51 -22.30
N SER A 18 -0.78 4.37 -22.57
CA SER A 18 -2.10 4.36 -23.18
C SER A 18 -3.13 5.05 -22.27
N ALA A 19 -4.21 5.57 -22.85
CA ALA A 19 -5.30 6.16 -22.07
C ALA A 19 -5.86 5.16 -21.03
N ALA A 20 -5.95 3.88 -21.39
CA ALA A 20 -6.40 2.81 -20.50
C ALA A 20 -5.48 2.59 -19.29
N GLU A 21 -4.16 2.66 -19.47
CA GLU A 21 -3.19 2.57 -18.37
C GLU A 21 -3.28 3.78 -17.43
N ASN A 22 -3.52 4.98 -17.97
CA ASN A 22 -3.73 6.19 -17.17
C ASN A 22 -5.04 6.13 -16.35
N ASP A 23 -6.12 5.58 -16.92
CA ASP A 23 -7.39 5.40 -16.23
C ASP A 23 -7.27 4.37 -15.09
N ALA A 24 -6.61 3.23 -15.35
CA ALA A 24 -6.35 2.21 -14.34
C ALA A 24 -5.48 2.73 -13.18
N LEU A 25 -4.45 3.52 -13.49
CA LEU A 25 -3.61 4.16 -12.49
C LEU A 25 -4.39 5.17 -11.64
N SER A 26 -5.24 5.99 -12.27
CA SER A 26 -6.05 6.99 -11.58
C SER A 26 -7.09 6.34 -10.67
N ALA A 27 -7.72 5.24 -11.12
CA ALA A 27 -8.62 4.44 -10.31
C ALA A 27 -7.91 3.82 -9.09
N SER A 28 -6.70 3.28 -9.30
CA SER A 28 -5.89 2.71 -8.21
C SER A 28 -5.49 3.79 -7.20
N LEU A 29 -5.06 4.96 -7.66
CA LEU A 29 -4.75 6.11 -6.78
C LEU A 29 -5.96 6.48 -5.93
N ALA A 30 -7.14 6.61 -6.53
CA ALA A 30 -8.37 6.91 -5.80
C ALA A 30 -8.72 5.82 -4.78
N ALA A 31 -8.60 4.54 -5.15
CA ALA A 31 -8.91 3.41 -4.28
C ALA A 31 -7.97 3.33 -3.06
N PHE A 32 -6.69 3.67 -3.24
CA PHE A 32 -5.72 3.70 -2.15
C PHE A 32 -5.87 4.96 -1.28
N GLY A 33 -6.32 6.08 -1.85
CA GLY A 33 -6.62 7.31 -1.14
C GLY A 33 -7.92 7.29 -0.32
N ASP A 34 -8.78 6.28 -0.48
CA ASP A 34 -10.05 6.17 0.24
C ASP A 34 -9.86 5.61 1.66
N ALA A 35 -9.91 6.51 2.65
CA ALA A 35 -9.87 6.20 4.07
C ALA A 35 -10.94 5.18 4.52
N ALA A 36 -12.16 5.28 3.98
CA ALA A 36 -13.26 4.40 4.35
C ALA A 36 -13.07 3.00 3.75
N ALA A 37 -12.53 2.90 2.53
CA ALA A 37 -12.11 1.62 1.96
C ALA A 37 -10.98 0.99 2.80
N ALA A 38 -9.96 1.75 3.17
CA ALA A 38 -8.87 1.26 4.02
C ALA A 38 -9.39 0.73 5.37
N ARG A 39 -10.30 1.43 6.04
CA ARG A 39 -10.91 0.95 7.29
C ARG A 39 -11.75 -0.31 7.12
N ARG A 40 -12.46 -0.46 6.01
CA ARG A 40 -13.20 -1.70 5.70
C ARG A 40 -12.24 -2.88 5.49
N LEU A 41 -11.12 -2.65 4.81
CA LEU A 41 -10.09 -3.66 4.64
C LEU A 41 -9.45 -4.03 6.00
N GLU A 42 -9.20 -3.05 6.88
CA GLU A 42 -8.67 -3.28 8.23
C GLU A 42 -9.64 -4.16 9.04
N ASP A 43 -10.93 -3.85 8.98
CA ASP A 43 -11.98 -4.63 9.63
C ASP A 43 -12.00 -6.09 9.14
N GLN A 44 -11.81 -6.32 7.82
CA GLN A 44 -11.74 -7.66 7.22
C GLN A 44 -10.48 -8.43 7.64
N ILE A 45 -9.30 -7.81 7.55
CA ILE A 45 -8.04 -8.42 7.96
C ILE A 45 -8.11 -8.79 9.44
N ALA A 46 -8.60 -7.88 10.28
CA ALA A 46 -8.70 -8.10 11.71
C ALA A 46 -9.63 -9.26 12.07
N ASP A 47 -10.78 -9.37 11.38
CA ASP A 47 -11.71 -10.49 11.56
C ASP A 47 -11.08 -11.82 11.16
N LEU A 48 -10.38 -11.88 10.03
CA LEU A 48 -9.70 -13.07 9.54
C LEU A 48 -8.59 -13.55 10.48
N VAL A 49 -7.77 -12.62 10.99
CA VAL A 49 -6.73 -12.90 11.98
C VAL A 49 -7.34 -13.45 13.28
N LYS A 50 -8.37 -12.78 13.82
CA LYS A 50 -9.04 -13.20 15.06
C LYS A 50 -9.69 -14.58 14.94
N LYS A 51 -10.23 -14.90 13.77
CA LYS A 51 -10.82 -16.22 13.47
C LYS A 51 -9.77 -17.27 13.06
N ARG A 52 -8.49 -16.91 12.94
CA ARG A 52 -7.41 -17.76 12.43
C ARG A 52 -7.76 -18.36 11.05
N ASN A 53 -8.47 -17.60 10.22
CA ASN A 53 -8.99 -18.07 8.94
C ASN A 53 -7.96 -17.84 7.81
N GLN A 54 -6.96 -18.72 7.72
CA GLN A 54 -5.91 -18.60 6.70
C GLN A 54 -6.45 -18.70 5.27
N ALA A 55 -7.40 -19.61 5.01
CA ALA A 55 -8.00 -19.74 3.69
C ALA A 55 -8.73 -18.46 3.26
N GLY A 56 -9.41 -17.79 4.20
CA GLY A 56 -10.02 -16.50 3.98
C GLY A 56 -8.99 -15.39 3.72
N MET A 57 -7.86 -15.40 4.42
CA MET A 57 -6.75 -14.47 4.19
C MET A 57 -6.14 -14.66 2.79
N THR A 58 -5.88 -15.91 2.38
CA THR A 58 -5.38 -16.22 1.03
C THR A 58 -6.37 -15.76 -0.04
N LYS A 59 -7.67 -15.94 0.17
CA LYS A 59 -8.70 -15.45 -0.77
C LYS A 59 -8.71 -13.93 -0.87
N LEU A 60 -8.63 -13.23 0.27
CA LEU A 60 -8.58 -11.77 0.31
C LEU A 60 -7.36 -11.25 -0.46
N VAL A 61 -6.19 -11.83 -0.23
CA VAL A 61 -4.97 -11.45 -0.94
C VAL A 61 -5.06 -11.75 -2.43
N GLY A 62 -5.68 -12.85 -2.85
CA GLY A 62 -5.95 -13.12 -4.26
C GLY A 62 -6.81 -12.03 -4.93
N GLN A 63 -7.80 -11.49 -4.22
CA GLN A 63 -8.61 -10.37 -4.71
C GLN A 63 -7.81 -9.07 -4.78
N ILE A 64 -6.97 -8.79 -3.78
CA ILE A 64 -6.07 -7.63 -3.79
C ILE A 64 -5.09 -7.73 -4.96
N ALA A 65 -4.46 -8.90 -5.17
CA ALA A 65 -3.54 -9.11 -6.28
C ALA A 65 -4.20 -8.87 -7.65
N GLN A 66 -5.44 -9.35 -7.81
CA GLN A 66 -6.20 -9.15 -9.06
C GLN A 66 -6.54 -7.68 -9.33
N ASN A 67 -6.92 -6.93 -8.29
CA ASN A 67 -7.45 -5.57 -8.46
C ASN A 67 -6.36 -4.50 -8.37
N ASP A 68 -5.37 -4.72 -7.50
CA ASP A 68 -4.43 -3.70 -7.04
C ASP A 68 -2.96 -4.08 -7.32
N GLY A 69 -2.68 -5.30 -7.80
CA GLY A 69 -1.32 -5.85 -7.90
C GLY A 69 -0.36 -4.99 -8.73
N ALA A 70 -0.77 -4.57 -9.93
CA ALA A 70 0.06 -3.73 -10.79
C ALA A 70 0.40 -2.38 -10.15
N PHE A 71 -0.53 -1.78 -9.40
CA PHE A 71 -0.26 -0.53 -8.67
C PHE A 71 0.66 -0.77 -7.48
N MET A 72 0.50 -1.88 -6.75
CA MET A 72 1.40 -2.26 -5.67
C MET A 72 2.84 -2.46 -6.15
N GLU A 73 3.06 -3.08 -7.31
CA GLU A 73 4.39 -3.23 -7.91
C GLU A 73 5.04 -1.88 -8.25
N LYS A 74 4.25 -0.91 -8.76
CA LYS A 74 4.73 0.46 -8.95
C LYS A 74 5.09 1.11 -7.61
N MET A 75 4.23 0.99 -6.59
CA MET A 75 4.51 1.55 -5.26
C MET A 75 5.76 0.94 -4.61
N ASP A 76 5.96 -0.37 -4.72
CA ASP A 76 7.19 -1.02 -4.22
C ASP A 76 8.42 -0.53 -4.98
N SER A 77 8.32 -0.34 -6.29
CA SER A 77 9.40 0.25 -7.11
C SER A 77 9.78 1.66 -6.66
N LEU A 78 8.81 2.48 -6.23
CA LEU A 78 9.09 3.81 -5.64
C LEU A 78 9.89 3.70 -4.34
N THR A 79 9.52 2.77 -3.45
CA THR A 79 10.19 2.61 -2.16
C THR A 79 11.63 2.09 -2.29
N GLN A 80 11.92 1.33 -3.35
CA GLN A 80 13.24 0.73 -3.60
C GLN A 80 14.17 1.63 -4.44
N ALA A 81 13.70 2.73 -5.01
CA ALA A 81 14.43 3.57 -5.96
C ALA A 81 15.55 4.44 -5.36
N LYS A 82 16.16 4.08 -4.22
CA LYS A 82 17.13 4.90 -3.46
C LYS A 82 18.29 5.50 -4.27
N ASN A 83 18.60 4.99 -5.47
CA ASN A 83 19.68 5.47 -6.34
C ASN A 83 19.30 5.57 -7.84
N ARG A 84 18.01 5.70 -8.19
CA ARG A 84 17.57 5.85 -9.59
C ARG A 84 16.94 7.21 -9.79
N VAL A 85 17.22 7.84 -10.94
CA VAL A 85 16.44 8.99 -11.41
C VAL A 85 15.00 8.49 -11.55
N PRO A 86 14.04 9.02 -10.77
CA PRO A 86 12.67 8.58 -10.87
C PRO A 86 12.19 8.89 -12.28
N ASP A 87 11.62 7.89 -12.94
CA ASP A 87 10.86 8.10 -14.16
C ASP A 87 9.81 9.22 -13.91
N PRO A 88 9.58 10.16 -14.84
CA PRO A 88 8.66 11.28 -14.61
C PRO A 88 7.24 10.86 -14.20
N GLU A 89 6.75 9.71 -14.68
CA GLU A 89 5.45 9.17 -14.25
C GLU A 89 5.50 8.77 -12.77
N MET A 90 6.58 8.11 -12.36
CA MET A 90 6.85 7.69 -10.98
C MET A 90 7.03 8.88 -10.03
N ALA A 91 7.73 9.93 -10.46
CA ALA A 91 7.83 11.18 -9.72
C ALA A 91 6.46 11.83 -9.52
N ARG A 92 5.62 11.84 -10.55
CA ARG A 92 4.25 12.37 -10.48
C ARG A 92 3.40 11.57 -9.49
N ILE A 93 3.42 10.25 -9.58
CA ILE A 93 2.72 9.36 -8.64
C ILE A 93 3.16 9.68 -7.22
N ALA A 94 4.47 9.67 -6.95
CA ALA A 94 5.02 9.95 -5.61
C ALA A 94 4.56 11.30 -5.04
N MET A 95 4.52 12.36 -5.85
CA MET A 95 4.02 13.69 -5.43
C MET A 95 2.52 13.70 -5.11
N THR A 96 1.76 12.73 -5.62
CA THR A 96 0.31 12.64 -5.39
C THR A 96 -0.03 11.79 -4.15
N LEU A 97 0.91 11.01 -3.64
CA LEU A 97 0.69 10.14 -2.48
C LEU A 97 0.62 10.96 -1.20
N GLY A 98 -0.53 10.88 -0.54
CA GLY A 98 -0.75 11.40 0.80
C GLY A 98 -0.84 10.28 1.85
N PRO A 99 -1.03 10.62 3.14
CA PRO A 99 -1.12 9.63 4.21
C PRO A 99 -2.20 8.55 3.99
N CYS A 100 -3.34 8.89 3.39
CA CYS A 100 -4.37 7.91 3.07
C CYS A 100 -3.88 6.84 2.08
N HIS A 101 -3.14 7.26 1.05
CA HIS A 101 -2.58 6.35 0.06
C HIS A 101 -1.54 5.42 0.69
N HIS A 102 -0.68 5.96 1.56
CA HIS A 102 0.28 5.15 2.31
C HIS A 102 -0.40 4.16 3.24
N ALA A 103 -1.43 4.57 3.97
CA ALA A 103 -2.22 3.68 4.81
C ALA A 103 -2.88 2.55 3.99
N GLY A 104 -3.52 2.89 2.86
CA GLY A 104 -4.13 1.92 1.96
C GLY A 104 -3.12 0.92 1.38
N PHE A 105 -1.89 1.36 1.11
CA PHE A 105 -0.80 0.51 0.63
C PHE A 105 -0.24 -0.41 1.72
N LEU A 106 0.12 0.15 2.88
CA LEU A 106 0.68 -0.60 4.01
C LEU A 106 -0.27 -1.71 4.47
N LEU A 107 -1.57 -1.41 4.53
CA LEU A 107 -2.58 -2.38 4.94
C LEU A 107 -2.69 -3.58 3.97
N ARG A 108 -2.50 -3.35 2.67
CA ARG A 108 -2.44 -4.44 1.69
C ARG A 108 -1.15 -5.25 1.86
N LYS A 109 0.00 -4.61 2.08
CA LYS A 109 1.25 -5.32 2.39
C LYS A 109 1.14 -6.18 3.64
N VAL A 110 0.47 -5.68 4.68
CA VAL A 110 0.12 -6.46 5.87
C VAL A 110 -0.68 -7.70 5.50
N ALA A 111 -1.72 -7.58 4.67
CA ALA A 111 -2.52 -8.73 4.24
C ALA A 111 -1.67 -9.79 3.52
N PHE A 112 -0.81 -9.37 2.58
CA PHE A 112 0.14 -10.28 1.90
C PHE A 112 1.07 -10.98 2.88
N ALA A 113 1.72 -10.22 3.78
CA ALA A 113 2.67 -10.79 4.74
C ALA A 113 2.01 -11.83 5.67
N LEU A 114 0.75 -11.59 6.07
CA LEU A 114 -0.04 -12.53 6.86
C LEU A 114 -0.47 -13.77 6.06
N ALA A 115 -0.84 -13.61 4.79
CA ALA A 115 -1.23 -14.72 3.92
C ALA A 115 -0.06 -15.67 3.62
N ASP A 116 1.13 -15.11 3.37
CA ASP A 116 2.34 -15.84 3.03
C ASP A 116 3.07 -16.41 4.26
N GLY A 117 2.58 -16.11 5.46
CA GLY A 117 3.18 -16.54 6.72
C GLY A 117 4.53 -15.87 7.04
N GLN A 118 4.89 -14.82 6.30
CA GLN A 118 6.09 -14.01 6.54
C GLN A 118 5.95 -13.18 7.83
N ALA A 119 4.71 -12.81 8.18
CA ALA A 119 4.36 -12.10 9.39
C ALA A 119 3.52 -13.00 10.31
N LYS A 120 3.83 -12.99 11.62
CA LYS A 120 3.00 -13.65 12.63
C LYS A 120 2.25 -12.58 13.44
N PRO A 121 0.92 -12.55 13.39
CA PRO A 121 0.17 -11.55 14.15
C PRO A 121 0.20 -11.89 15.64
N ILE A 122 0.48 -10.89 16.47
CA ILE A 122 0.32 -10.92 17.92
C ILE A 122 -0.90 -10.08 18.25
N ILE A 123 -1.76 -10.54 19.16
CA ILE A 123 -2.91 -9.75 19.62
C ILE A 123 -2.64 -9.28 21.04
N ARG A 124 -2.55 -7.97 21.27
CA ARG A 124 -2.51 -7.35 22.60
C ARG A 124 -3.64 -6.33 22.73
N ASN A 125 -4.38 -6.39 23.83
CA ASN A 125 -5.52 -5.50 24.10
C ASN A 125 -6.55 -5.38 22.95
N GLY A 126 -6.71 -6.47 22.18
CA GLY A 126 -7.65 -6.56 21.06
C GLY A 126 -7.18 -5.92 19.75
N VAL A 127 -5.95 -5.41 19.73
CA VAL A 127 -5.23 -4.83 18.58
C VAL A 127 -4.23 -5.85 18.06
N ILE A 128 -4.09 -5.92 16.74
CA ILE A 128 -3.20 -6.85 16.04
C ILE A 128 -1.89 -6.12 15.76
N MET A 129 -0.79 -6.73 16.15
CA MET A 129 0.56 -6.23 15.88
C MET A 129 1.35 -7.23 15.05
N ILE A 130 2.28 -6.73 14.25
CA ILE A 130 3.10 -7.50 13.32
C ILE A 130 4.57 -7.29 13.64
N ASP A 131 4.99 -8.06 14.64
CA ASP A 131 6.34 -8.08 15.21
C ASP A 131 7.43 -8.18 14.12
N GLY A 132 8.41 -7.28 14.19
CA GLY A 132 9.62 -7.29 13.39
C GLY A 132 9.49 -6.64 12.02
N THR A 133 8.40 -5.90 11.75
CA THR A 133 8.18 -5.27 10.44
C THR A 133 7.91 -3.76 10.47
N HIS A 134 7.44 -3.21 11.59
CA HIS A 134 6.92 -1.83 11.71
C HIS A 134 5.80 -1.46 10.71
N MET A 135 5.31 -2.40 9.88
CA MET A 135 4.37 -2.07 8.80
C MET A 135 2.99 -1.68 9.33
N ASP A 136 2.57 -2.36 10.39
CA ASP A 136 1.35 -2.11 11.14
C ASP A 136 1.40 -0.78 11.89
N ASP A 137 2.55 -0.43 12.46
CA ASP A 137 2.80 0.87 13.10
C ASP A 137 2.79 2.03 12.12
N MET A 138 3.51 1.87 11.01
CA MET A 138 3.45 2.84 9.91
C MET A 138 2.02 2.97 9.39
N TYR A 139 1.28 1.88 9.27
CA TYR A 139 -0.12 1.93 8.87
C TYR A 139 -0.94 2.76 9.87
N ALA A 140 -0.82 2.48 11.17
CA ALA A 140 -1.53 3.16 12.24
C ALA A 140 -1.26 4.68 12.21
N GLU A 141 0.01 5.06 12.08
CA GLU A 141 0.43 6.45 11.98
C GLU A 141 -0.15 7.14 10.73
N GLN A 142 0.00 6.52 9.54
CA GLN A 142 -0.47 7.09 8.28
C GLN A 142 -2.00 7.21 8.24
N MET A 143 -2.72 6.25 8.81
CA MET A 143 -4.17 6.29 8.90
C MET A 143 -4.65 7.38 9.86
N SER A 144 -3.99 7.56 11.01
CA SER A 144 -4.26 8.68 11.93
C SER A 144 -4.04 10.04 11.26
N ARG A 145 -2.94 10.19 10.52
CA ARG A 145 -2.66 11.41 9.74
C ARG A 145 -3.72 11.63 8.65
N CYS A 146 -4.12 10.57 7.94
CA CYS A 146 -5.17 10.60 6.93
C CYS A 146 -6.50 11.12 7.50
N GLU A 147 -6.99 10.52 8.58
CA GLU A 147 -8.25 10.92 9.22
C GLU A 147 -8.19 12.37 9.72
N ARG A 148 -7.07 12.77 10.32
CA ARG A 148 -6.87 14.15 10.80
C ARG A 148 -6.90 15.19 9.69
N LEU A 149 -6.20 14.94 8.58
CA LEU A 149 -6.19 15.84 7.42
C LEU A 149 -7.57 15.91 6.75
N ALA A 150 -8.29 14.80 6.72
CA ALA A 150 -9.66 14.73 6.22
C ALA A 150 -10.71 15.28 7.20
N LYS A 151 -10.30 15.75 8.39
CA LYS A 151 -11.19 16.18 9.49
C LYS A 151 -12.23 15.11 9.87
N GLN A 152 -11.86 13.84 9.72
CA GLN A 152 -12.68 12.70 10.12
C GLN A 152 -12.40 12.34 11.58
N PRO A 153 -13.38 11.80 12.31
CA PRO A 153 -13.14 11.24 13.65
C PRO A 153 -12.10 10.13 13.58
N MET A 154 -11.10 10.18 14.45
CA MET A 154 -10.13 9.10 14.56
C MET A 154 -10.82 7.84 15.05
N ARG A 155 -10.83 6.80 14.23
CA ARG A 155 -11.37 5.50 14.63
C ARG A 155 -10.35 4.75 15.48
N LYS A 156 -10.84 3.92 16.40
CA LYS A 156 -9.97 2.97 17.12
C LYS A 156 -9.31 2.04 16.12
N ILE A 157 -7.99 2.04 16.11
CA ILE A 157 -7.15 1.22 15.25
C ILE A 157 -7.22 -0.24 15.73
N LYS A 158 -7.24 -1.17 14.79
CA LYS A 158 -7.25 -2.62 15.01
C LYS A 158 -5.95 -3.29 14.61
N ILE A 159 -5.12 -2.63 13.82
CA ILE A 159 -3.81 -3.11 13.34
C ILE A 159 -2.75 -2.03 13.60
N GLY A 160 -1.67 -2.37 14.30
CA GLY A 160 -0.58 -1.46 14.67
C GLY A 160 -0.75 -0.84 16.05
N SER A 161 0.20 0.00 16.46
CA SER A 161 0.25 0.56 17.81
C SER A 161 -0.27 1.98 17.94
N MET A 162 -0.81 2.29 19.12
CA MET A 162 -1.09 3.68 19.50
C MET A 162 0.19 4.44 19.88
N CYS A 163 1.29 3.75 20.19
CA CYS A 163 2.58 4.40 20.45
C CYS A 163 3.02 5.24 19.25
N SER A 164 2.98 4.65 18.06
CA SER A 164 3.27 5.31 16.77
C SER A 164 2.29 6.44 16.41
N VAL A 165 1.11 6.47 17.04
CA VAL A 165 0.05 7.45 16.74
C VAL A 165 0.09 8.67 17.67
N ASN A 166 0.31 8.44 18.97
CA ASN A 166 0.23 9.49 20.00
C ASN A 166 1.15 9.26 21.21
N GLY A 167 2.05 8.28 21.17
CA GLY A 167 2.98 7.95 22.26
C GLY A 167 2.36 7.22 23.45
N SER A 168 1.12 6.70 23.33
CA SER A 168 0.48 5.92 24.41
C SER A 168 0.68 4.42 24.23
N GLY A 169 0.90 3.69 25.34
CA GLY A 169 0.99 2.23 25.35
C GLY A 169 2.22 1.66 24.64
N CYS A 170 3.35 2.37 24.67
CA CYS A 170 4.59 1.95 24.00
C CYS A 170 5.20 0.67 24.60
N ASP A 171 4.96 0.40 25.88
CA ASP A 171 5.32 -0.87 26.54
C ASP A 171 4.51 -2.07 26.03
N GLU A 172 3.40 -1.81 25.34
CA GLU A 172 2.59 -2.85 24.73
C GLU A 172 3.05 -3.18 23.30
N ASP A 173 3.92 -2.38 22.71
CA ASP A 173 4.34 -2.48 21.32
C ASP A 173 5.64 -3.29 21.18
N PRO A 174 5.62 -4.49 20.58
CA PRO A 174 6.81 -5.32 20.45
C PRO A 174 7.90 -4.68 19.58
N ASP A 175 7.54 -3.70 18.75
CA ASP A 175 8.46 -3.01 17.85
C ASP A 175 9.15 -1.80 18.55
N MET A 176 8.78 -1.47 19.79
CA MET A 176 9.30 -0.32 20.56
C MET A 176 10.24 -0.70 21.72
N ASP A 177 10.58 -1.98 21.83
CA ASP A 177 11.49 -2.54 22.85
C ASP A 177 12.98 -2.18 22.60
#